data_AF-A0A661YDR5-F1
#
_entry.id   AF-A0A661YDR5-F1
#
_cell.length_a   1.000
_cell.length_b   1.000
_cell.length_c   1.000
_cell.angle_alpha   90.00
_cell.angle_beta   90.00
_cell.angle_gamma   90.00
#
_symmetry.space_group_name_H-M   'P 1'
#
loop_
_entity.id
_entity.type
_entity.pdbx_description
1 polymer ?
#
loop_
_entity_poly.entity_id
_entity_poly.type
_entity_poly.pdbx_seq_one_letter_code
_entity_poly.pdbx_strand_id
1 'polypeptide(L)'
;RVPKRSVALMGQWEEKIEKMARTTIPHNVTSLSGVPSWTLLLLNRVLEITGKENIIEVWPNLEVFFHGGVNFGPYRSQFESLIPKEGMQYRNTYNASEGFFGIQEEVDKDDLLLMLDYGIYYEFIPMDEIDKEHPKAIPLSEVIIGINYAMLITTNAGLWRYMIGDTVMFTDIVPYRIKITGRTKSFINAFGEELIVDNAEKALEVASTKCHAVISDYTAAPVYLNGKENAAHEWLIEFSKEPDNLEYFIETLDNALKSLNSDYEAKRYHDLILRKPIVRKLPKKTFYTWMKKRGKLGGQNKVPRLANDRQYVEEILKMIG
;
A
#
# COMPACT_ATOMS: atom_id res chain seq x y z
N ARG A 1 -2.71 24.32 12.27
CA ARG A 1 -2.98 23.11 11.45
C ARG A 1 -4.18 23.41 10.55
N VAL A 2 -4.04 23.18 9.25
CA VAL A 2 -5.11 23.34 8.25
C VAL A 2 -5.35 22.00 7.56
N PRO A 3 -6.58 21.71 7.10
CA PRO A 3 -7.83 22.46 7.29
C PRO A 3 -8.34 22.39 8.74
N LYS A 4 -9.43 23.12 9.06
CA LYS A 4 -10.11 23.02 10.37
C LYS A 4 -10.58 21.59 10.62
N ARG A 5 -10.60 21.16 11.89
CA ARG A 5 -11.03 19.80 12.30
C ARG A 5 -12.43 19.43 11.79
N SER A 6 -13.37 20.38 11.78
CA SER A 6 -14.72 20.15 11.26
C SER A 6 -14.74 19.76 9.78
N VAL A 7 -13.82 20.30 8.96
CA VAL A 7 -13.67 19.93 7.55
C VAL A 7 -12.95 18.58 7.43
N ALA A 8 -11.90 18.36 8.23
CA ALA A 8 -11.14 17.11 8.23
C ALA A 8 -11.99 15.87 8.64
N LEU A 9 -13.06 16.07 9.42
CA LEU A 9 -13.96 15.00 9.88
C LEU A 9 -15.23 14.83 9.03
N MET A 10 -15.37 15.56 7.92
CA MET A 10 -16.52 15.39 7.02
C MET A 10 -16.56 13.97 6.44
N GLY A 11 -17.76 13.39 6.39
CA GLY A 11 -18.01 12.07 5.81
C GLY A 11 -18.21 12.09 4.29
N GLN A 12 -18.77 13.17 3.73
CA GLN A 12 -18.89 13.32 2.27
C GLN A 12 -17.55 13.70 1.66
N TRP A 13 -16.90 12.72 1.05
CA TRP A 13 -15.52 12.85 0.58
C TRP A 13 -15.32 13.90 -0.52
N GLU A 14 -16.24 13.98 -1.49
CA GLU A 14 -16.13 14.91 -2.62
C GLU A 14 -16.21 16.37 -2.16
N GLU A 15 -17.22 16.68 -1.34
CA GLU A 15 -17.37 18.00 -0.72
C GLU A 15 -16.19 18.32 0.21
N LYS A 16 -15.68 17.30 0.91
CA LYS A 16 -14.52 17.44 1.79
C LYS A 16 -13.27 17.85 1.02
N ILE A 17 -12.90 17.15 -0.06
CA ILE A 17 -11.72 17.50 -0.86
C ILE A 17 -11.82 18.93 -1.41
N GLU A 18 -13.00 19.33 -1.89
CA GLU A 18 -13.22 20.70 -2.36
C GLU A 18 -12.99 21.74 -1.26
N LYS A 19 -13.60 21.54 -0.09
CA LYS A 19 -13.43 22.44 1.06
C LYS A 19 -12.00 22.43 1.58
N MET A 20 -11.36 21.26 1.63
CA MET A 20 -9.96 21.13 2.04
C MET A 20 -9.05 21.93 1.11
N ALA A 21 -9.17 21.77 -0.21
CA ALA A 21 -8.36 22.51 -1.17
C ALA A 21 -8.56 24.03 -1.01
N ARG A 22 -9.80 24.52 -1.09
CA ARG A 22 -10.10 25.96 -0.98
C ARG A 22 -9.64 26.59 0.33
N THR A 23 -9.80 25.87 1.44
CA THR A 23 -9.44 26.41 2.77
C THR A 23 -7.95 26.32 3.06
N THR A 24 -7.18 25.51 2.33
CA THR A 24 -5.73 25.35 2.57
C THR A 24 -4.88 26.21 1.63
N ILE A 25 -5.34 26.51 0.41
CA ILE A 25 -4.67 27.38 -0.57
C ILE A 25 -4.13 28.70 0.04
N PRO A 26 -4.89 29.49 0.83
CA PRO A 26 -4.40 30.80 1.29
C PRO A 26 -3.38 30.72 2.43
N HIS A 27 -3.03 29.52 2.90
CA HIS A 27 -2.14 29.34 4.05
C HIS A 27 -0.74 28.91 3.64
N ASN A 28 0.24 29.30 4.46
CA ASN A 28 1.60 28.80 4.36
C ASN A 28 1.68 27.36 4.87
N VAL A 29 1.53 26.39 3.98
CA VAL A 29 1.66 24.96 4.30
C VAL A 29 3.12 24.55 4.17
N THR A 30 3.75 24.18 5.29
CA THR A 30 5.14 23.70 5.33
C THR A 30 5.25 22.18 5.39
N SER A 31 4.22 21.48 5.86
CA SER A 31 4.23 20.02 5.99
C SER A 31 2.89 19.41 5.59
N LEU A 32 2.92 18.26 4.94
CA LEU A 32 1.76 17.42 4.65
C LEU A 32 1.76 16.18 5.55
N SER A 33 0.56 15.68 5.88
CA SER A 33 0.42 14.39 6.58
C SER A 33 -0.82 13.65 6.11
N GLY A 34 -0.66 12.38 5.73
CA GLY A 34 -1.79 11.56 5.28
C GLY A 34 -1.40 10.39 4.39
N VAL A 35 -2.42 9.68 3.91
CA VAL A 35 -2.25 8.55 2.99
C VAL A 35 -1.93 9.10 1.59
N PRO A 36 -0.86 8.62 0.91
CA PRO A 36 -0.44 9.11 -0.41
C PRO A 36 -1.55 9.25 -1.44
N SER A 37 -2.41 8.23 -1.62
CA SER A 37 -3.49 8.25 -2.62
C SER A 37 -4.49 9.39 -2.42
N TRP A 38 -4.88 9.67 -1.17
CA TRP A 38 -5.82 10.75 -0.85
C TRP A 38 -5.16 12.13 -0.93
N THR A 39 -3.92 12.23 -0.46
CA THR A 39 -3.14 13.47 -0.55
C THR A 39 -2.93 13.87 -2.01
N LEU A 40 -2.65 12.91 -2.89
CA LEU A 40 -2.50 13.16 -4.33
C LEU A 40 -3.77 13.79 -4.95
N LEU A 41 -4.95 13.28 -4.60
CA LEU A 41 -6.22 13.87 -5.07
C LEU A 41 -6.40 15.31 -4.59
N LEU A 42 -6.02 15.60 -3.35
CA LEU A 42 -6.06 16.96 -2.80
C LEU A 42 -5.10 17.89 -3.54
N LEU A 43 -3.86 17.45 -3.78
CA LEU A 43 -2.85 18.26 -4.48
C LEU A 43 -3.30 18.58 -5.91
N ASN A 44 -3.78 17.59 -6.66
CA ASN A 44 -4.34 17.83 -7.99
C ASN A 44 -5.52 18.81 -7.94
N ARG A 45 -6.42 18.68 -6.96
CA ARG A 45 -7.54 19.60 -6.81
C ARG A 45 -7.09 21.04 -6.51
N VAL A 46 -6.03 21.20 -5.72
CA VAL A 46 -5.42 22.51 -5.45
C VAL A 46 -4.88 23.13 -6.75
N LEU A 47 -4.18 22.36 -7.58
CA LEU A 47 -3.69 22.85 -8.88
C LEU A 47 -4.84 23.20 -9.83
N GLU A 48 -5.89 22.38 -9.90
CA GLU A 48 -7.09 22.67 -10.69
C GLU A 48 -7.76 23.99 -10.28
N ILE A 49 -7.86 24.28 -8.98
CA ILE A 49 -8.50 25.50 -8.47
C ILE A 49 -7.62 26.74 -8.71
N THR A 50 -6.31 26.59 -8.57
CA THR A 50 -5.36 27.71 -8.64
C THR A 50 -4.84 27.98 -10.05
N GLY A 51 -4.95 27.00 -10.96
CA GLY A 51 -4.37 27.05 -12.29
C GLY A 51 -2.84 27.00 -12.32
N LYS A 52 -2.18 26.58 -11.23
CA LYS A 52 -0.73 26.46 -11.14
C LYS A 52 -0.22 25.15 -11.70
N GLU A 53 1.03 25.12 -12.14
CA GLU A 53 1.64 23.92 -12.74
C GLU A 53 2.10 22.92 -11.69
N ASN A 54 2.57 23.41 -10.53
CA ASN A 54 3.05 22.57 -9.45
C ASN A 54 2.74 23.17 -8.06
N ILE A 55 2.87 22.33 -7.03
CA ILE A 55 2.46 22.68 -5.66
C ILE A 55 3.36 23.72 -5.00
N ILE A 56 4.62 23.86 -5.44
CA ILE A 56 5.56 24.83 -4.87
C ILE A 56 5.15 26.26 -5.22
N GLU A 57 4.49 26.48 -6.35
CA GLU A 57 3.88 27.77 -6.69
C GLU A 57 2.74 28.17 -5.73
N VAL A 58 2.07 27.19 -5.12
CA VAL A 58 0.99 27.43 -4.15
C VAL A 58 1.55 27.51 -2.73
N TRP A 59 2.47 26.60 -2.37
CA TRP A 59 3.08 26.49 -1.05
C TRP A 59 4.62 26.46 -1.13
N PRO A 60 5.28 27.62 -1.26
CA PRO A 60 6.73 27.70 -1.48
C PRO A 60 7.59 27.09 -0.34
N ASN A 61 7.07 27.13 0.88
CA ASN A 61 7.76 26.66 2.08
C ASN A 61 7.46 25.20 2.44
N LEU A 62 6.78 24.45 1.56
CA LEU A 62 6.56 23.01 1.76
C LEU A 62 7.90 22.25 1.81
N GLU A 63 8.15 21.48 2.86
CA GLU A 63 9.45 20.82 3.09
C GLU A 63 9.34 19.31 3.35
N VAL A 64 8.19 18.83 3.82
CA VAL A 64 8.03 17.43 4.21
C VAL A 64 6.62 16.90 3.97
N PHE A 65 6.52 15.64 3.54
CA PHE A 65 5.31 14.84 3.55
C PHE A 65 5.49 13.63 4.46
N PHE A 66 4.79 13.63 5.59
CA PHE A 66 4.67 12.48 6.48
C PHE A 66 3.57 11.55 5.97
N HIS A 67 3.95 10.40 5.44
CA HIS A 67 3.03 9.44 4.85
C HIS A 67 2.93 8.16 5.67
N GLY A 68 1.87 7.39 5.44
CA GLY A 68 1.61 6.12 6.10
C GLY A 68 0.35 5.45 5.54
N GLY A 69 0.04 4.27 6.04
CA GLY A 69 -1.17 3.50 5.70
C GLY A 69 -1.12 2.70 4.39
N VAL A 70 -0.29 3.12 3.42
CA VAL A 70 0.06 2.37 2.20
C VAL A 70 1.55 2.59 1.88
N ASN A 71 2.13 1.70 1.08
CA ASN A 71 3.48 1.89 0.57
C ASN A 71 3.54 3.14 -0.33
N PHE A 72 4.58 3.94 -0.13
CA PHE A 72 4.78 5.17 -0.87
C PHE A 72 5.48 4.96 -2.21
N GLY A 73 6.24 3.87 -2.39
CA GLY A 73 7.01 3.57 -3.61
C GLY A 73 6.21 3.80 -4.91
N PRO A 74 5.02 3.20 -5.07
CA PRO A 74 4.20 3.38 -6.27
C PRO A 74 3.74 4.83 -6.55
N TYR A 75 3.71 5.69 -5.53
CA TYR A 75 3.26 7.08 -5.63
C TYR A 75 4.41 8.09 -5.78
N ARG A 76 5.65 7.67 -5.50
CA ARG A 76 6.82 8.56 -5.39
C ARG A 76 6.98 9.48 -6.60
N SER A 77 7.01 8.91 -7.80
CA SER A 77 7.21 9.67 -9.05
C SER A 77 6.12 10.72 -9.30
N GLN A 78 4.88 10.45 -8.90
CA GLN A 78 3.77 11.40 -9.04
C GLN A 78 3.92 12.56 -8.05
N PHE A 79 4.36 12.29 -6.81
CA PHE A 79 4.63 13.33 -5.84
C PHE A 79 5.83 14.20 -6.22
N GLU A 80 6.90 13.61 -6.76
CA GLU A 80 8.07 14.34 -7.25
C GLU A 80 7.73 15.25 -8.44
N SER A 81 6.83 14.80 -9.33
CA SER A 81 6.31 15.61 -10.44
C SER A 81 5.46 16.79 -9.96
N LEU A 82 4.56 16.56 -8.98
CA LEU A 82 3.70 17.61 -8.42
C LEU A 82 4.45 18.59 -7.50
N ILE A 83 5.55 18.16 -6.89
CA ILE A 83 6.34 18.91 -5.91
C ILE A 83 7.81 18.89 -6.35
N PRO A 84 8.17 19.60 -7.45
CA PRO A 84 9.53 19.60 -7.99
C PRO A 84 10.44 20.50 -7.15
N LYS A 85 10.65 20.15 -5.88
CA LYS A 85 11.48 20.88 -4.92
C LYS A 85 12.65 20.03 -4.47
N GLU A 86 13.84 20.55 -4.71
CA GLU A 86 15.07 20.00 -4.14
C GLU A 86 15.00 20.03 -2.61
N GLY A 87 15.37 18.92 -1.98
CA GLY A 87 15.34 18.77 -0.52
C GLY A 87 13.96 18.43 0.07
N MET A 88 12.91 18.26 -0.75
CA MET A 88 11.61 17.77 -0.27
C MET A 88 11.77 16.39 0.37
N GLN A 89 11.28 16.25 1.60
CA GLN A 89 11.38 15.00 2.37
C GLN A 89 10.08 14.20 2.31
N TYR A 90 10.20 12.89 2.13
CA TYR A 90 9.10 11.94 2.24
C TYR A 90 9.41 11.00 3.41
N ARG A 91 8.61 11.09 4.48
CA ARG A 91 8.88 10.39 5.74
C ARG A 91 7.76 9.41 6.06
N ASN A 92 8.12 8.15 6.19
CA ASN A 92 7.17 7.10 6.49
C ASN A 92 6.87 7.04 8.00
N THR A 93 5.62 6.75 8.31
CA THR A 93 5.10 6.55 9.66
C THR A 93 4.20 5.33 9.66
N TYR A 94 4.31 4.54 10.72
CA TYR A 94 3.45 3.39 10.94
C TYR A 94 2.50 3.65 12.09
N ASN A 95 1.25 3.91 11.76
CA ASN A 95 0.18 4.13 12.72
C ASN A 95 -1.15 3.59 12.19
N ALA A 96 -2.05 3.29 13.11
CA ALA A 96 -3.41 2.86 12.83
C ALA A 96 -4.38 3.49 13.84
N SER A 97 -5.64 3.07 13.85
CA SER A 97 -6.61 3.54 14.85
C SER A 97 -6.29 3.01 16.24
N GLU A 98 -5.58 1.88 16.29
CA GLU A 98 -5.21 1.09 17.47
C GLU A 98 -3.96 1.63 18.18
N GLY A 99 -3.13 2.42 17.49
CA GLY A 99 -1.87 2.92 18.03
C GLY A 99 -0.94 3.55 17.01
N PHE A 100 0.20 4.03 17.50
CA PHE A 100 1.30 4.58 16.71
C PHE A 100 2.53 3.73 17.00
N PHE A 101 3.08 3.08 15.99
CA PHE A 101 4.00 1.95 16.17
C PHE A 101 5.41 2.21 15.67
N GLY A 102 5.60 3.03 14.63
CA GLY A 102 6.95 3.25 14.11
C GLY A 102 7.14 4.54 13.32
N ILE A 103 8.39 5.00 13.28
CA ILE A 103 8.81 6.20 12.55
C ILE A 103 10.03 5.92 11.69
N GLN A 104 10.08 6.50 10.50
CA GLN A 104 11.30 6.58 9.72
C GLN A 104 12.19 7.67 10.32
N GLU A 105 13.14 7.25 11.15
CA GLU A 105 14.09 8.13 11.83
C GLU A 105 15.21 8.60 10.90
N GLU A 106 15.75 7.68 10.08
CA GLU A 106 16.88 7.94 9.20
C GLU A 106 16.43 8.28 7.78
N VAL A 107 17.08 9.26 7.15
CA VAL A 107 16.69 9.78 5.83
C VAL A 107 16.84 8.73 4.72
N ASP A 108 17.90 7.93 4.82
CA ASP A 108 18.35 7.03 3.75
C ASP A 108 17.94 5.57 3.98
N LYS A 109 17.10 5.31 5.00
CA LYS A 109 16.60 3.97 5.31
C LYS A 109 15.10 3.90 5.11
N ASP A 110 14.66 2.83 4.47
CA ASP A 110 13.22 2.54 4.26
C ASP A 110 12.59 1.75 5.42
N ASP A 111 13.35 1.47 6.47
CA ASP A 111 12.84 0.84 7.70
C ASP A 111 12.34 1.87 8.72
N LEU A 112 11.61 1.36 9.70
CA LEU A 112 10.97 2.15 10.74
C LEU A 112 11.52 1.72 12.09
N LEU A 113 11.91 2.69 12.90
CA LEU A 113 12.17 2.48 14.32
C LEU A 113 10.86 2.11 15.01
N LEU A 114 10.84 0.99 15.73
CA LEU A 114 9.67 0.55 16.51
C LEU A 114 9.58 1.34 17.82
N MET A 115 8.42 1.94 18.10
CA MET A 115 8.19 2.81 19.27
C MET A 115 7.83 1.99 20.51
N LEU A 116 8.82 1.70 21.36
CA LEU A 116 8.64 0.85 22.55
C LEU A 116 8.10 1.59 23.77
N ASP A 117 8.15 2.91 23.77
CA ASP A 117 7.82 3.78 24.90
C ASP A 117 6.44 4.44 24.78
N TYR A 118 5.62 4.00 23.82
CA TYR A 118 4.30 4.59 23.53
C TYR A 118 3.14 3.92 24.28
N GLY A 119 3.43 3.11 25.31
CA GLY A 119 2.41 2.39 26.09
C GLY A 119 1.76 1.25 25.31
N ILE A 120 2.52 0.63 24.42
CA ILE A 120 2.13 -0.53 23.60
C ILE A 120 3.10 -1.66 23.91
N TYR A 121 2.57 -2.81 24.30
CA TYR A 121 3.31 -4.05 24.41
C TYR A 121 3.14 -4.87 23.13
N TYR A 122 4.23 -5.41 22.62
CA TYR A 122 4.28 -6.11 21.33
C TYR A 122 4.57 -7.61 21.52
N GLU A 123 3.80 -8.43 20.82
CA GLU A 123 4.13 -9.82 20.57
C GLU A 123 4.07 -10.09 19.07
N PHE A 124 4.75 -11.14 18.62
CA PHE A 124 4.92 -11.46 17.21
C PHE A 124 4.57 -12.92 16.97
N ILE A 125 3.77 -13.21 15.96
CA ILE A 125 3.47 -14.59 15.55
C ILE A 125 4.21 -14.83 14.23
N PRO A 126 5.18 -15.77 14.18
CA PRO A 126 5.78 -16.20 12.92
C PRO A 126 4.72 -16.58 11.89
N MET A 127 4.91 -16.27 10.62
CA MET A 127 3.87 -16.53 9.61
C MET A 127 3.50 -18.02 9.49
N ASP A 128 4.44 -18.94 9.73
CA ASP A 128 4.21 -20.39 9.74
C ASP A 128 3.41 -20.90 10.97
N GLU A 129 3.19 -20.04 11.96
CA GLU A 129 2.38 -20.32 13.15
C GLU A 129 0.94 -19.79 13.05
N ILE A 130 0.67 -18.83 12.16
CA ILE A 130 -0.54 -17.99 12.22
C ILE A 130 -1.87 -18.76 12.07
N ASP A 131 -1.86 -19.82 11.25
CA ASP A 131 -3.06 -20.61 10.92
C ASP A 131 -3.27 -21.83 11.84
N LYS A 132 -2.38 -22.02 12.84
CA LYS A 132 -2.52 -23.11 13.81
C LYS A 132 -3.67 -22.81 14.78
N GLU A 133 -4.29 -23.86 15.32
CA GLU A 133 -5.37 -23.74 16.31
C GLU A 133 -4.92 -22.96 17.56
N HIS A 134 -3.65 -23.10 17.92
CA HIS A 134 -3.00 -22.39 19.02
C HIS A 134 -1.70 -21.75 18.52
N PRO A 135 -1.75 -20.59 17.85
CA PRO A 135 -0.58 -19.97 17.25
C PRO A 135 0.40 -19.53 18.34
N LYS A 136 1.69 -19.86 18.16
CA LYS A 136 2.73 -19.45 19.11
C LYS A 136 3.15 -18.01 18.85
N ALA A 137 2.80 -17.12 19.77
CA ALA A 137 3.36 -15.77 19.81
C ALA A 137 4.67 -15.75 20.61
N ILE A 138 5.63 -14.96 20.15
CA ILE A 138 6.93 -14.72 20.80
C ILE A 138 7.03 -13.26 21.24
N PRO A 139 7.74 -12.98 22.35
CA PRO A 139 8.02 -11.61 22.78
C PRO A 139 9.00 -10.91 21.83
N LEU A 140 9.07 -9.58 21.93
CA LEU A 140 10.02 -8.76 21.16
C LEU A 140 11.48 -9.24 21.27
N SER A 141 11.90 -9.76 22.42
CA SER A 141 13.27 -10.24 22.64
C SER A 141 13.65 -11.50 21.86
N GLU A 142 12.68 -12.21 21.29
CA GLU A 142 12.89 -13.47 20.58
C GLU A 142 12.77 -13.33 19.05
N VAL A 143 12.55 -12.11 18.54
CA VAL A 143 12.40 -11.87 17.10
C VAL A 143 13.71 -12.10 16.36
N ILE A 144 13.59 -12.58 15.11
CA ILE A 144 14.71 -12.91 14.23
C ILE A 144 14.63 -12.00 13.01
N ILE A 145 15.77 -11.42 12.63
CA ILE A 145 15.90 -10.59 11.43
C ILE A 145 15.53 -11.41 10.19
N GLY A 146 14.79 -10.81 9.26
CA GLY A 146 14.40 -11.44 8.00
C GLY A 146 13.19 -12.37 8.08
N ILE A 147 12.67 -12.64 9.28
CA ILE A 147 11.43 -13.42 9.44
C ILE A 147 10.22 -12.48 9.41
N ASN A 148 9.17 -12.90 8.70
CA ASN A 148 7.89 -12.21 8.69
C ASN A 148 7.07 -12.62 9.92
N TYR A 149 6.45 -11.62 10.55
CA TYR A 149 5.61 -11.80 11.72
C TYR A 149 4.28 -11.08 11.55
N ALA A 150 3.19 -11.70 11.98
CA ALA A 150 1.98 -10.97 12.33
C ALA A 150 2.17 -10.29 13.69
N MET A 151 1.75 -9.03 13.80
CA MET A 151 1.91 -8.25 15.02
C MET A 151 0.67 -8.35 15.91
N LEU A 152 0.87 -8.71 17.18
CA LEU A 152 -0.11 -8.59 18.25
C LEU A 152 0.27 -7.41 19.13
N ILE A 153 -0.74 -6.65 19.56
CA ILE A 153 -0.55 -5.50 20.44
C ILE A 153 -1.43 -5.61 21.69
N THR A 154 -0.87 -5.17 22.80
CA THR A 154 -1.62 -4.84 24.02
C THR A 154 -1.41 -3.37 24.33
N THR A 155 -2.49 -2.61 24.52
CA THR A 155 -2.42 -1.15 24.65
C THR A 155 -3.14 -0.66 25.89
N ASN A 156 -2.71 0.48 26.42
CA ASN A 156 -3.39 1.17 27.53
C ASN A 156 -4.84 1.58 27.21
N ALA A 157 -5.25 1.53 25.94
CA ALA A 157 -6.60 1.85 25.48
C ALA A 157 -7.56 0.62 25.48
N GLY A 158 -7.13 -0.51 26.05
CA GLY A 158 -7.98 -1.68 26.28
C GLY A 158 -7.94 -2.75 25.19
N LEU A 159 -6.97 -2.69 24.28
CA LEU A 159 -6.68 -3.81 23.38
C LEU A 159 -5.79 -4.82 24.10
N TRP A 160 -6.17 -6.10 24.09
CA TRP A 160 -5.44 -7.19 24.75
C TRP A 160 -5.11 -8.26 23.72
N ARG A 161 -3.81 -8.45 23.45
CA ARG A 161 -3.29 -9.38 22.42
C ARG A 161 -4.06 -9.26 21.10
N TYR A 162 -4.35 -8.02 20.69
CA TYR A 162 -5.13 -7.74 19.50
C TYR A 162 -4.25 -7.87 18.26
N MET A 163 -4.69 -8.66 17.29
CA MET A 163 -4.02 -8.77 16.00
C MET A 163 -4.40 -7.58 15.11
N ILE A 164 -3.43 -6.67 14.89
CA ILE A 164 -3.63 -5.49 14.04
C ILE A 164 -3.83 -5.84 12.57
N GLY A 165 -3.36 -7.03 12.17
CA GLY A 165 -3.52 -7.57 10.84
C GLY A 165 -2.51 -7.04 9.81
N ASP A 166 -1.48 -6.32 10.24
CA ASP A 166 -0.27 -6.04 9.45
C ASP A 166 0.79 -7.13 9.70
N THR A 167 1.64 -7.37 8.69
CA THR A 167 2.83 -8.18 8.84
C THR A 167 4.08 -7.30 8.81
N VAL A 168 5.05 -7.63 9.64
CA VAL A 168 6.31 -6.90 9.77
C VAL A 168 7.49 -7.86 9.71
N MET A 169 8.63 -7.34 9.27
CA MET A 169 9.91 -8.04 9.27
C MET A 169 10.96 -7.16 9.92
N PHE A 170 11.75 -7.72 10.83
CA PHE A 170 12.83 -6.98 11.48
C PHE A 170 14.03 -6.85 10.55
N THR A 171 14.57 -5.63 10.44
CA THR A 171 15.83 -5.33 9.76
C THR A 171 16.99 -5.21 10.73
N ASP A 172 16.72 -4.75 11.95
CA ASP A 172 17.66 -4.68 13.07
C ASP A 172 16.93 -4.97 14.39
N ILE A 173 17.69 -5.38 15.40
CA ILE A 173 17.20 -5.60 16.77
C ILE A 173 17.86 -4.67 17.81
N VAL A 174 18.87 -3.88 17.41
CA VAL A 174 19.53 -2.86 18.25
C VAL A 174 19.82 -1.60 17.43
N PRO A 175 18.93 -0.58 17.42
CA PRO A 175 17.56 -0.63 17.95
C PRO A 175 16.66 -1.54 17.10
N TYR A 176 15.47 -1.87 17.61
CA TYR A 176 14.49 -2.63 16.84
C TYR A 176 13.96 -1.81 15.67
N ARG A 177 14.26 -2.26 14.46
CA ARG A 177 13.81 -1.67 13.20
C ARG A 177 12.98 -2.67 12.42
N ILE A 178 11.88 -2.20 11.84
CA ILE A 178 10.93 -3.02 11.11
C ILE A 178 10.63 -2.47 9.73
N LYS A 179 10.34 -3.36 8.79
CA LYS A 179 9.65 -3.06 7.54
C LYS A 179 8.25 -3.65 7.59
N ILE A 180 7.26 -2.90 7.11
CA ILE A 180 5.91 -3.41 6.90
C ILE A 180 5.94 -4.24 5.61
N THR A 181 5.64 -5.53 5.70
CA THR A 181 5.73 -6.45 4.55
C THR A 181 4.37 -6.78 3.95
N GLY A 182 3.27 -6.42 4.63
CA GLY A 182 1.93 -6.63 4.11
C GLY A 182 0.85 -6.64 5.19
N ARG A 183 -0.18 -7.44 4.92
CA ARG A 183 -1.33 -7.66 5.81
C ARG A 183 -1.52 -9.15 5.98
N THR A 184 -1.94 -9.57 7.18
CA THR A 184 -2.28 -10.98 7.48
C THR A 184 -3.45 -11.51 6.66
N LYS A 185 -4.17 -10.64 5.92
CA LYS A 185 -5.27 -11.00 5.02
C LYS A 185 -5.10 -10.47 3.59
N SER A 186 -3.96 -9.87 3.24
CA SER A 186 -3.70 -9.42 1.87
C SER A 186 -2.47 -10.13 1.32
N PHE A 187 -2.69 -11.36 0.91
CA PHE A 187 -1.72 -12.21 0.24
C PHE A 187 -2.48 -13.10 -0.76
N ILE A 188 -1.75 -13.71 -1.68
CA ILE A 188 -2.24 -14.82 -2.49
C ILE A 188 -1.41 -16.04 -2.13
N ASN A 189 -2.05 -17.04 -1.52
CA ASN A 189 -1.50 -18.36 -1.26
C ASN A 189 -2.53 -19.42 -1.62
N ALA A 190 -2.89 -19.48 -2.91
CA ALA A 190 -3.84 -20.45 -3.42
C ALA A 190 -3.15 -21.76 -3.88
N PHE A 191 -1.85 -21.69 -4.14
CA PHE A 191 -1.04 -22.76 -4.72
C PHE A 191 0.27 -23.02 -3.94
N GLY A 192 0.43 -22.40 -2.76
CA GLY A 192 1.64 -22.51 -1.95
C GLY A 192 2.72 -21.49 -2.32
N GLU A 193 2.36 -20.35 -2.94
CA GLU A 193 3.28 -19.31 -3.41
C GLU A 193 3.52 -18.17 -2.41
N GLU A 194 2.72 -18.09 -1.34
CA GLU A 194 2.85 -17.10 -0.25
C GLU A 194 3.10 -15.65 -0.73
N LEU A 195 2.43 -15.23 -1.81
CA LEU A 195 2.65 -13.93 -2.40
C LEU A 195 2.09 -12.83 -1.49
N ILE A 196 2.97 -12.06 -0.87
CA ILE A 196 2.59 -10.92 -0.01
C ILE A 196 2.56 -9.60 -0.79
N VAL A 197 1.92 -8.58 -0.20
CA VAL A 197 1.80 -7.25 -0.82
C VAL A 197 3.17 -6.66 -1.17
N ASP A 198 4.18 -6.81 -0.31
CA ASP A 198 5.53 -6.29 -0.58
C ASP A 198 6.15 -6.89 -1.85
N ASN A 199 6.00 -8.19 -2.10
CA ASN A 199 6.45 -8.80 -3.35
C ASN A 199 5.72 -8.19 -4.56
N ALA A 200 4.39 -8.04 -4.45
CA ALA A 200 3.56 -7.48 -5.51
C ALA A 200 3.93 -6.02 -5.84
N GLU A 201 4.08 -5.16 -4.82
CA GLU A 201 4.38 -3.74 -5.01
C GLU A 201 5.77 -3.54 -5.63
N LYS A 202 6.79 -4.26 -5.13
CA LYS A 202 8.14 -4.23 -5.72
C LYS A 202 8.17 -4.75 -7.15
N ALA A 203 7.43 -5.82 -7.44
CA ALA A 203 7.37 -6.35 -8.80
C ALA A 203 6.66 -5.40 -9.77
N LEU A 204 5.57 -4.75 -9.33
CA LEU A 204 4.87 -3.73 -10.09
C LEU A 204 5.73 -2.48 -10.30
N GLU A 205 6.55 -2.09 -9.33
CA GLU A 205 7.51 -0.98 -9.45
C GLU A 205 8.56 -1.26 -10.54
N VAL A 206 9.14 -2.46 -10.54
CA VAL A 206 10.09 -2.90 -11.59
C VAL A 206 9.43 -2.87 -12.96
N ALA A 207 8.21 -3.44 -13.09
CA ALA A 207 7.47 -3.46 -14.35
C ALA A 207 7.10 -2.05 -14.84
N SER A 208 6.64 -1.18 -13.92
CA SER A 208 6.26 0.20 -14.23
C SER A 208 7.44 1.00 -14.73
N THR A 209 8.58 0.92 -14.04
CA THR A 209 9.82 1.63 -14.41
C THR A 209 10.31 1.20 -15.78
N LYS A 210 10.40 -0.10 -16.05
CA LYS A 210 10.91 -0.64 -17.33
C LYS A 210 9.99 -0.39 -18.52
N CYS A 211 8.68 -0.25 -18.29
CA CYS A 211 7.69 -0.08 -19.36
C CYS A 211 7.16 1.35 -19.46
N HIS A 212 7.78 2.30 -18.75
CA HIS A 212 7.36 3.71 -18.65
C HIS A 212 5.87 3.90 -18.28
N ALA A 213 5.32 2.96 -17.52
CA ALA A 213 3.94 2.97 -17.07
C ALA A 213 3.84 3.66 -15.70
N VAL A 214 2.65 4.18 -15.40
CA VAL A 214 2.34 4.72 -14.08
C VAL A 214 1.01 4.12 -13.63
N ILE A 215 1.06 3.38 -12.52
CA ILE A 215 -0.10 2.71 -11.92
C ILE A 215 -0.80 3.68 -10.96
N SER A 216 -2.13 3.76 -11.07
CA SER A 216 -2.97 4.52 -10.13
C SER A 216 -3.37 3.65 -8.94
N ASP A 217 -3.89 2.45 -9.22
CA ASP A 217 -4.31 1.47 -8.23
C ASP A 217 -4.35 0.07 -8.89
N TYR A 218 -4.32 -0.97 -8.05
CA TYR A 218 -4.44 -2.36 -8.49
C TYR A 218 -5.13 -3.23 -7.43
N THR A 219 -5.66 -4.36 -7.89
CA THR A 219 -6.04 -5.51 -7.08
C THR A 219 -5.68 -6.80 -7.83
N ALA A 220 -5.43 -7.90 -7.12
CA ALA A 220 -5.18 -9.20 -7.71
C ALA A 220 -5.76 -10.33 -6.88
N ALA A 221 -6.16 -11.40 -7.57
CA ALA A 221 -6.66 -12.63 -6.98
C ALA A 221 -6.27 -13.83 -7.85
N PRO A 222 -6.24 -15.06 -7.30
CA PRO A 222 -6.01 -16.25 -8.08
C PRO A 222 -7.20 -16.51 -9.02
N VAL A 223 -6.94 -17.17 -10.16
CA VAL A 223 -7.96 -17.65 -11.09
C VAL A 223 -7.71 -19.11 -11.44
N TYR A 224 -8.77 -19.90 -11.42
CA TYR A 224 -8.76 -21.29 -11.88
C TYR A 224 -9.27 -21.30 -13.32
N LEU A 225 -8.44 -21.75 -14.26
CA LEU A 225 -8.86 -21.84 -15.66
C LEU A 225 -9.65 -23.15 -15.86
N ASN A 226 -10.80 -23.07 -16.50
CA ASN A 226 -11.68 -24.23 -16.72
C ASN A 226 -10.94 -25.36 -17.46
N GLY A 227 -10.99 -26.58 -16.92
CA GLY A 227 -10.36 -27.77 -17.53
C GLY A 227 -9.06 -28.22 -16.85
N LYS A 228 -9.11 -28.34 -15.52
CA LYS A 228 -8.32 -29.25 -14.68
C LYS A 228 -6.84 -29.02 -14.35
N GLU A 229 -6.04 -28.16 -14.97
CA GLU A 229 -4.60 -28.21 -14.63
C GLU A 229 -3.84 -26.89 -14.49
N ASN A 230 -4.42 -25.73 -14.79
CA ASN A 230 -3.65 -24.49 -14.78
C ASN A 230 -4.36 -23.33 -14.11
N ALA A 231 -3.65 -22.68 -13.19
CA ALA A 231 -4.10 -21.47 -12.54
C ALA A 231 -3.24 -20.27 -12.97
N ALA A 232 -3.71 -19.07 -12.68
CA ALA A 232 -2.93 -17.86 -12.83
C ALA A 232 -3.27 -16.88 -11.72
N HIS A 233 -2.46 -15.83 -11.57
CA HIS A 233 -2.89 -14.62 -10.88
C HIS A 233 -3.55 -13.70 -11.88
N GLU A 234 -4.72 -13.19 -11.55
CA GLU A 234 -5.40 -12.18 -12.35
C GLU A 234 -5.28 -10.83 -11.67
N TRP A 235 -4.64 -9.89 -12.35
CA TRP A 235 -4.32 -8.56 -11.89
C TRP A 235 -5.23 -7.57 -12.61
N LEU A 236 -6.03 -6.82 -11.86
CA LEU A 236 -6.75 -5.68 -12.38
C LEU A 236 -5.94 -4.43 -12.08
N ILE A 237 -5.46 -3.75 -13.12
CA ILE A 237 -4.57 -2.60 -12.98
C ILE A 237 -5.16 -1.39 -13.68
N GLU A 238 -5.28 -0.30 -12.94
CA GLU A 238 -5.65 1.00 -13.47
C GLU A 238 -4.38 1.84 -13.67
N PHE A 239 -4.15 2.30 -14.90
CA PHE A 239 -2.98 3.09 -15.25
C PHE A 239 -3.33 4.58 -15.39
N SER A 240 -2.54 5.46 -14.80
CA SER A 240 -2.58 6.90 -15.12
C SER A 240 -1.84 7.17 -16.44
N LYS A 241 -0.74 6.45 -16.68
CA LYS A 241 -0.02 6.33 -17.95
C LYS A 241 0.14 4.84 -18.28
N GLU A 242 -0.39 4.42 -19.43
CA GLU A 242 -0.31 3.03 -19.87
C GLU A 242 1.13 2.63 -20.24
N PRO A 243 1.51 1.34 -20.09
CA PRO A 243 2.80 0.85 -20.58
C PRO A 243 2.89 0.96 -22.11
N ASP A 244 4.09 1.18 -22.61
CA ASP A 244 4.35 1.23 -24.06
C ASP A 244 3.99 -0.10 -24.76
N ASN A 245 4.16 -1.21 -24.05
CA ASN A 245 3.76 -2.56 -24.47
C ASN A 245 3.24 -3.36 -23.27
N LEU A 246 1.96 -3.73 -23.31
CA LEU A 246 1.31 -4.45 -22.21
C LEU A 246 1.86 -5.88 -22.02
N GLU A 247 2.23 -6.57 -23.10
CA GLU A 247 2.79 -7.93 -22.99
C GLU A 247 4.17 -7.91 -22.35
N TYR A 248 5.00 -6.92 -22.71
CA TYR A 248 6.29 -6.70 -22.07
C TYR A 248 6.15 -6.33 -20.58
N PHE A 249 5.12 -5.56 -20.23
CA PHE A 249 4.78 -5.27 -18.84
C PHE A 249 4.42 -6.55 -18.07
N ILE A 250 3.59 -7.42 -18.65
CA ILE A 250 3.20 -8.71 -18.06
C ILE A 250 4.43 -9.60 -17.83
N GLU A 251 5.30 -9.70 -18.82
CA GLU A 251 6.54 -10.49 -18.72
C GLU A 251 7.48 -9.93 -17.64
N THR A 252 7.64 -8.60 -17.59
CA THR A 252 8.49 -7.96 -16.59
C THR A 252 7.93 -8.15 -15.17
N LEU A 253 6.61 -8.06 -15.01
CA LEU A 253 5.93 -8.32 -13.75
C LEU A 253 6.15 -9.78 -13.31
N ASP A 254 5.92 -10.75 -14.18
CA ASP A 254 6.11 -12.18 -13.90
C ASP A 254 7.55 -12.47 -13.44
N ASN A 255 8.55 -11.95 -14.17
CA ASN A 255 9.96 -12.17 -13.83
C ASN A 255 10.38 -11.48 -12.53
N ALA A 256 9.86 -10.28 -12.25
CA ALA A 256 10.12 -9.61 -10.99
C ALA A 256 9.50 -10.37 -9.80
N LEU A 257 8.26 -10.88 -9.96
CA LEU A 257 7.62 -11.72 -8.94
C LEU A 257 8.44 -12.98 -8.63
N LYS A 258 8.92 -13.69 -9.66
CA LYS A 258 9.81 -14.86 -9.49
C LYS A 258 11.08 -14.51 -8.73
N SER A 259 11.72 -13.39 -9.07
CA SER A 259 12.96 -12.98 -8.39
C SER A 259 12.78 -12.58 -6.92
N LEU A 260 11.58 -12.14 -6.55
CA LEU A 260 11.25 -11.62 -5.22
C LEU A 260 10.64 -12.67 -4.30
N ASN A 261 10.12 -13.76 -4.84
CA ASN A 261 9.43 -14.80 -4.11
C ASN A 261 9.76 -16.18 -4.71
N SER A 262 10.58 -16.95 -3.98
CA SER A 262 11.05 -18.28 -4.40
C SER A 262 9.93 -19.31 -4.52
N ASP A 263 8.88 -19.19 -3.70
CA ASP A 263 7.73 -20.09 -3.79
C ASP A 263 6.91 -19.80 -5.06
N TYR A 264 6.68 -18.52 -5.38
CA TYR A 264 6.09 -18.11 -6.65
C TYR A 264 6.93 -18.58 -7.84
N GLU A 265 8.25 -18.43 -7.80
CA GLU A 265 9.16 -18.97 -8.82
C GLU A 265 8.98 -20.48 -9.00
N ALA A 266 8.96 -21.24 -7.91
CA ALA A 266 8.77 -22.68 -7.94
C ALA A 266 7.41 -23.07 -8.54
N LYS A 267 6.33 -22.34 -8.23
CA LYS A 267 4.99 -22.59 -8.82
C LYS A 267 4.90 -22.17 -10.28
N ARG A 268 5.72 -21.21 -10.72
CA ARG A 268 5.81 -20.76 -12.12
C ARG A 268 6.74 -21.65 -12.97
N TYR A 269 7.48 -22.58 -12.38
CA TYR A 269 8.39 -23.47 -13.10
C TYR A 269 7.65 -24.36 -14.11
N HIS A 270 8.06 -24.31 -15.39
CA HIS A 270 7.42 -24.97 -16.53
C HIS A 270 5.92 -24.66 -16.74
N ASP A 271 5.42 -23.56 -16.17
CA ASP A 271 4.01 -23.17 -16.24
C ASP A 271 3.03 -24.29 -15.79
N LEU A 272 3.49 -25.26 -14.97
CA LEU A 272 2.72 -26.45 -14.62
C LEU A 272 1.61 -26.20 -13.59
N ILE A 273 1.83 -25.28 -12.65
CA ILE A 273 0.91 -24.98 -11.54
C ILE A 273 0.31 -23.59 -11.73
N LEU A 274 1.18 -22.58 -11.78
CA LEU A 274 0.83 -21.22 -12.15
C LEU A 274 1.34 -20.95 -13.57
N ARG A 275 0.47 -20.42 -14.43
CA ARG A 275 0.82 -19.79 -15.71
C ARG A 275 1.20 -18.33 -15.49
N LYS A 276 1.63 -17.67 -16.58
CA LYS A 276 1.84 -16.22 -16.62
C LYS A 276 0.65 -15.46 -16.04
N PRO A 277 0.88 -14.35 -15.30
CA PRO A 277 -0.19 -13.54 -14.75
C PRO A 277 -1.05 -12.94 -15.87
N ILE A 278 -2.36 -12.92 -15.63
CA ILE A 278 -3.33 -12.26 -16.51
C ILE A 278 -3.46 -10.82 -16.03
N VAL A 279 -2.99 -9.85 -16.81
CA VAL A 279 -3.19 -8.43 -16.49
C VAL A 279 -4.36 -7.88 -17.31
N ARG A 280 -5.37 -7.38 -16.62
CA ARG A 280 -6.47 -6.61 -17.22
C ARG A 280 -6.29 -5.14 -16.93
N LYS A 281 -6.12 -4.37 -17.99
CA LYS A 281 -6.19 -2.92 -17.92
C LYS A 281 -7.62 -2.48 -17.62
N LEU A 282 -7.78 -1.67 -16.58
CA LEU A 282 -9.05 -1.05 -16.23
C LEU A 282 -9.17 0.35 -16.84
N PRO A 283 -10.40 0.80 -17.18
CA PRO A 283 -10.68 2.20 -17.47
C PRO A 283 -10.28 3.12 -16.31
N LYS A 284 -9.97 4.38 -16.62
CA LYS A 284 -9.67 5.39 -15.59
C LYS A 284 -10.90 5.66 -14.72
N LYS A 285 -10.66 5.90 -13.42
CA LYS A 285 -11.62 6.09 -12.32
C LYS A 285 -12.43 4.84 -11.95
N THR A 286 -12.04 3.63 -12.35
CA THR A 286 -12.75 2.39 -11.99
C THR A 286 -12.68 2.14 -10.49
N PHE A 287 -11.49 2.18 -9.88
CA PHE A 287 -11.35 1.96 -8.43
C PHE A 287 -12.02 3.04 -7.60
N TYR A 288 -11.94 4.30 -8.04
CA TYR A 288 -12.66 5.41 -7.41
C TYR A 288 -14.17 5.15 -7.38
N THR A 289 -14.75 4.76 -8.51
CA THR A 289 -16.19 4.50 -8.64
C THR A 289 -16.61 3.29 -7.80
N TRP A 290 -15.79 2.24 -7.77
CA TRP A 290 -16.04 1.05 -6.96
C TRP A 290 -16.00 1.36 -5.46
N MET A 291 -14.99 2.11 -4.99
CA MET A 291 -14.90 2.55 -3.59
C MET A 291 -16.06 3.49 -3.21
N LYS A 292 -16.51 4.35 -4.13
CA LYS A 292 -17.70 5.20 -3.96
C LYS A 292 -18.96 4.38 -3.74
N LYS A 293 -19.21 3.38 -4.58
CA LYS A 293 -20.39 2.50 -4.48
C LYS A 293 -20.45 1.75 -3.14
N ARG A 294 -19.29 1.42 -2.56
CA ARG A 294 -19.18 0.75 -1.25
C ARG A 294 -19.28 1.70 -0.05
N GLY A 295 -19.41 3.01 -0.27
CA GLY A 295 -19.36 4.01 0.81
C GLY A 295 -18.00 4.10 1.50
N LYS A 296 -16.92 3.68 0.82
CA LYS A 296 -15.55 3.58 1.38
C LYS A 296 -14.60 4.64 0.80
N LEU A 297 -15.10 5.79 0.37
CA LEU A 297 -14.25 6.91 -0.05
C LEU A 297 -13.66 7.63 1.17
N GLY A 298 -12.34 7.88 1.13
CA GLY A 298 -11.62 8.61 2.17
C GLY A 298 -11.35 7.83 3.45
N GLY A 299 -10.61 8.47 4.36
CA GLY A 299 -10.23 7.89 5.66
C GLY A 299 -9.13 6.83 5.54
N GLN A 300 -9.17 5.82 6.42
CA GLN A 300 -8.25 4.65 6.39
C GLN A 300 -8.69 3.56 5.39
N ASN A 301 -9.72 3.80 4.57
CA ASN A 301 -10.16 2.84 3.57
C ASN A 301 -9.18 2.81 2.38
N LYS A 302 -8.80 1.60 1.95
CA LYS A 302 -7.89 1.36 0.82
C LYS A 302 -8.45 0.29 -0.11
N VAL A 303 -8.04 0.33 -1.38
CA VAL A 303 -8.30 -0.75 -2.33
C VAL A 303 -7.57 -2.00 -1.82
N PRO A 304 -8.25 -3.14 -1.62
CA PRO A 304 -7.61 -4.39 -1.26
C PRO A 304 -6.63 -4.83 -2.37
N ARG A 305 -5.36 -5.04 -2.02
CA ARG A 305 -4.30 -5.33 -3.00
C ARG A 305 -4.31 -6.77 -3.47
N LEU A 306 -4.17 -7.70 -2.54
CA LEU A 306 -4.13 -9.13 -2.81
C LEU A 306 -5.26 -9.79 -2.02
N ALA A 307 -5.93 -10.77 -2.62
CA ALA A 307 -6.96 -11.57 -1.96
C ALA A 307 -6.90 -13.02 -2.46
N ASN A 308 -7.15 -13.97 -1.57
CA ASN A 308 -7.26 -15.39 -1.92
C ASN A 308 -8.60 -15.73 -2.57
N ASP A 309 -9.65 -15.00 -2.20
CA ASP A 309 -10.93 -15.08 -2.88
C ASP A 309 -11.01 -14.05 -4.02
N ARG A 310 -11.93 -14.30 -4.94
CA ARG A 310 -12.14 -13.45 -6.12
C ARG A 310 -13.20 -12.37 -5.90
N GLN A 311 -13.68 -12.14 -4.68
CA GLN A 311 -14.81 -11.24 -4.44
C GLN A 311 -14.56 -9.85 -5.04
N TYR A 312 -13.39 -9.25 -4.76
CA TYR A 312 -13.07 -7.91 -5.24
C TYR A 312 -12.87 -7.85 -6.75
N VAL A 313 -12.16 -8.84 -7.32
CA VAL A 313 -11.95 -8.96 -8.77
C VAL A 313 -13.29 -9.08 -9.50
N GLU A 314 -14.17 -9.98 -9.05
CA GLU A 314 -15.50 -10.19 -9.66
C GLU A 314 -16.42 -8.98 -9.52
N GLU A 315 -16.41 -8.30 -8.36
CA GLU A 315 -17.19 -7.06 -8.16
C GLU A 315 -16.75 -5.96 -9.13
N ILE A 316 -15.45 -5.78 -9.34
CA ILE A 316 -14.90 -4.76 -10.23
C ILE A 316 -15.16 -5.14 -11.69
N LEU A 317 -14.96 -6.40 -12.07
CA LEU A 317 -15.23 -6.88 -13.42
C LEU A 317 -16.71 -6.70 -13.82
N LYS A 318 -17.65 -6.93 -12.89
CA LYS A 318 -19.08 -6.67 -13.10
C LYS A 318 -19.43 -5.19 -13.30
N MET A 319 -18.58 -4.26 -12.88
CA MET A 319 -18.81 -2.83 -13.09
C MET A 319 -18.39 -2.33 -14.47
N ILE A 320 -17.51 -3.08 -15.15
CA ILE A 320 -16.94 -2.70 -16.44
C ILE A 320 -17.46 -3.57 -17.61
N GLY A 321 -18.20 -4.63 -17.29
CA GLY A 321 -18.75 -5.61 -18.24
C GLY A 321 -20.23 -5.43 -18.51
#